data_AF-A0A7V1N848-F1
#
_entry.id   AF-A0A7V1N848-F1
#
_cell.length_a   1.000
_cell.length_b   1.000
_cell.length_c   1.000
_cell.angle_alpha   90.00
_cell.angle_beta   90.00
_cell.angle_gamma   90.00
#
_symmetry.space_group_name_H-M   'P 1'
#
loop_
_entity.id
_entity.type
_entity.pdbx_description
1 polymer ?
#
loop_
_entity_poly.entity_id
_entity_poly.type
_entity_poly.pdbx_seq_one_letter_code
_entity_poly.pdbx_strand_id
1 'polypeptide(L)'
;MSAKTGNTRLELTPGTKILDLLQTYPFLVETLIGLSPHFKALKSPVMRNTLGRVATLQRAATMGGVSLEELMETIARAVLEHTGETLEVAAPAGEPAEAGGGEEGADKLETLKGIILSLHAGEDPEAAKARFAELVRDT
;
A
#
# COMPACT_ATOMS: atom_id res chain seq x y z
N MET A 1 -6.24 0.69 41.96
CA MET A 1 -7.43 0.92 41.11
C MET A 1 -6.95 1.44 39.77
N SER A 2 -6.57 0.56 38.84
CA SER A 2 -6.21 0.98 37.49
C SER A 2 -7.45 0.82 36.63
N ALA A 3 -7.97 1.97 36.19
CA ALA A 3 -9.18 2.06 35.40
C ALA A 3 -9.07 1.20 34.13
N LYS A 4 -9.95 0.20 34.00
CA LYS A 4 -10.33 -0.37 32.72
C LYS A 4 -11.11 0.71 31.96
N THR A 5 -10.41 1.51 31.15
CA THR A 5 -11.07 2.33 30.13
C THR A 5 -11.48 1.39 29.00
N GLY A 6 -12.78 1.07 28.96
CA GLY A 6 -13.41 0.28 27.91
C GLY A 6 -13.71 1.12 26.67
N ASN A 7 -12.67 1.52 25.94
CA ASN A 7 -12.79 1.87 24.53
C ASN A 7 -12.09 0.76 23.76
N THR A 8 -12.82 -0.02 22.97
CA THR A 8 -12.27 -1.05 22.08
C THR A 8 -11.52 -0.34 20.95
N ARG A 9 -10.33 0.16 21.25
CA ARG A 9 -9.47 0.87 20.30
C ARG A 9 -8.66 -0.19 19.57
N LEU A 10 -9.07 -0.55 18.36
CA LEU A 10 -8.21 -1.39 17.51
C LEU A 10 -7.01 -0.54 17.11
N GLU A 11 -5.82 -0.97 17.53
CA GLU A 11 -4.56 -0.40 17.10
C GLU A 11 -4.17 -0.98 15.74
N LEU A 12 -4.03 -0.12 14.74
CA LEU A 12 -3.46 -0.46 13.43
C LEU A 12 -1.95 -0.42 13.53
N THR A 13 -1.32 -1.58 13.35
CA THR A 13 0.14 -1.74 13.40
C THR A 13 0.65 -2.37 12.10
N PRO A 14 1.94 -2.22 11.77
CA PRO A 14 2.55 -2.87 10.60
C PRO A 14 2.33 -4.39 10.55
N GLY A 15 2.23 -5.02 11.74
CA GLY A 15 2.03 -6.45 11.92
C GLY A 15 0.57 -6.90 11.85
N THR A 16 -0.40 -5.96 11.82
CA THR A 16 -1.82 -6.29 11.73
C THR A 16 -2.09 -7.08 10.45
N LYS A 17 -2.83 -8.19 10.57
CA LYS A 17 -3.12 -9.08 9.44
C LYS A 17 -4.28 -8.52 8.63
N ILE A 18 -4.14 -8.56 7.30
CA ILE A 18 -5.23 -8.13 6.41
C ILE A 18 -6.47 -8.99 6.62
N LEU A 19 -6.33 -10.32 6.81
CA LEU A 19 -7.49 -11.18 7.02
C LEU A 19 -8.33 -10.74 8.22
N ASP A 20 -7.69 -10.34 9.32
CA ASP A 20 -8.37 -9.95 10.56
C ASP A 20 -9.19 -8.67 10.35
N LEU A 21 -8.59 -7.69 9.66
CA LEU A 21 -9.29 -6.47 9.25
C LEU A 21 -10.45 -6.75 8.31
N LEU A 22 -10.27 -7.63 7.31
CA LEU A 22 -11.33 -7.95 6.35
C LEU A 22 -12.44 -8.83 6.93
N GLN A 23 -12.17 -9.56 8.02
CA GLN A 23 -13.20 -10.29 8.76
C GLN A 23 -14.08 -9.35 9.57
N THR A 24 -13.47 -8.33 10.18
CA THR A 24 -14.18 -7.32 10.96
C THR A 24 -14.87 -6.29 10.06
N TYR A 25 -14.19 -5.86 8.99
CA TYR A 25 -14.61 -4.79 8.08
C TYR A 25 -14.56 -5.29 6.61
N PRO A 26 -15.55 -6.08 6.17
CA PRO A 26 -15.55 -6.67 4.82
C PRO A 26 -15.63 -5.63 3.69
N PHE A 27 -16.08 -4.40 3.97
CA PHE A 27 -16.13 -3.30 3.00
C PHE A 27 -14.73 -2.80 2.57
N LEU A 28 -13.70 -3.00 3.42
CA LEU A 28 -12.33 -2.60 3.11
C LEU A 28 -11.76 -3.28 1.86
N VAL A 29 -12.35 -4.39 1.40
CA VAL A 29 -11.93 -5.06 0.16
C VAL A 29 -12.00 -4.09 -1.03
N GLU A 30 -13.09 -3.32 -1.14
CA GLU A 30 -13.27 -2.39 -2.25
C GLU A 30 -12.32 -1.19 -2.09
N THR A 31 -12.11 -0.70 -0.86
CA THR A 31 -11.14 0.36 -0.54
C THR A 31 -9.71 -0.04 -0.93
N LEU A 32 -9.28 -1.26 -0.56
CA LEU A 32 -7.95 -1.77 -0.89
C LEU A 32 -7.79 -1.92 -2.41
N ILE A 33 -8.80 -2.42 -3.13
CA ILE A 33 -8.76 -2.52 -4.60
C ILE A 33 -8.63 -1.13 -5.25
N GLY A 34 -9.26 -0.11 -4.66
CA GLY A 34 -9.12 1.28 -5.08
C GLY A 34 -7.71 1.83 -4.92
N LEU A 35 -7.01 1.44 -3.85
CA LEU A 35 -5.60 1.83 -3.62
C LEU A 35 -4.65 1.18 -4.63
N SER A 36 -4.80 -0.12 -4.88
CA SER A 36 -3.93 -0.82 -5.83
C SER A 36 -4.62 -2.01 -6.48
N PRO A 37 -4.46 -2.20 -7.81
CA PRO A 37 -5.03 -3.35 -8.51
C PRO A 37 -4.47 -4.70 -8.02
N HIS A 38 -3.34 -4.69 -7.30
CA HIS A 38 -2.77 -5.87 -6.65
C HIS A 38 -3.71 -6.49 -5.61
N PHE A 39 -4.62 -5.70 -5.03
CA PHE A 39 -5.59 -6.17 -4.05
C PHE A 39 -6.82 -6.85 -4.66
N LYS A 40 -6.98 -6.88 -6.00
CA LYS A 40 -8.10 -7.56 -6.69
C LYS A 40 -8.25 -9.03 -6.29
N ALA A 41 -7.13 -9.70 -5.98
CA ALA A 41 -7.14 -11.08 -5.50
C ALA A 41 -7.95 -11.25 -4.20
N LEU A 42 -8.02 -10.23 -3.32
CA LEU A 42 -8.78 -10.27 -2.06
C LEU A 42 -10.30 -10.31 -2.26
N LYS A 43 -10.79 -10.02 -3.47
CA LYS A 43 -12.22 -10.17 -3.82
C LYS A 43 -12.67 -11.62 -3.75
N SER A 44 -11.80 -12.57 -4.12
CA SER A 44 -12.10 -13.99 -4.02
C SER A 44 -11.94 -14.49 -2.58
N PRO A 45 -12.95 -15.16 -1.99
CA PRO A 45 -12.90 -15.62 -0.58
C PRO A 45 -11.80 -16.65 -0.32
N VAL A 46 -11.44 -17.45 -1.33
CA VAL A 46 -10.35 -18.43 -1.25
C VAL A 46 -9.01 -17.69 -1.14
N MET A 47 -8.75 -16.77 -2.07
CA MET A 47 -7.52 -15.98 -2.07
C MET A 47 -7.40 -15.06 -0.85
N ARG A 48 -8.52 -14.52 -0.37
CA ARG A 48 -8.57 -13.76 0.88
C ARG A 48 -8.09 -14.58 2.08
N ASN A 49 -8.52 -15.84 2.19
CA ASN A 49 -8.07 -16.72 3.25
C ASN A 49 -6.61 -17.15 3.09
N THR A 50 -6.12 -17.29 1.85
CA THR A 50 -4.74 -17.71 1.58
C THR A 50 -3.74 -16.57 1.75
N LEU A 51 -3.91 -15.46 1.02
CA LEU A 51 -3.02 -14.30 1.10
C LEU A 51 -3.24 -13.51 2.39
N GLY A 52 -4.49 -13.25 2.78
CA GLY A 52 -4.79 -12.42 3.95
C GLY A 52 -4.29 -13.00 5.27
N ARG A 53 -4.14 -14.34 5.37
CA ARG A 53 -3.65 -15.01 6.59
C ARG A 53 -2.15 -14.82 6.80
N VAL A 54 -1.41 -14.58 5.71
CA VAL A 54 0.06 -14.48 5.68
C VAL A 54 0.52 -13.02 5.46
N ALA A 55 -0.31 -12.20 4.82
CA ALA A 55 -0.05 -10.80 4.56
C ALA A 55 -0.40 -9.92 5.77
N THR A 56 0.63 -9.30 6.33
CA THR A 56 0.48 -8.16 7.24
C THR A 56 0.30 -6.86 6.45
N LEU A 57 -0.15 -5.78 7.09
CA LEU A 57 -0.24 -4.46 6.45
C LEU A 57 1.09 -4.03 5.83
N GLN A 58 2.21 -4.24 6.52
CA GLN A 58 3.54 -3.95 5.97
C GLN A 58 3.83 -4.72 4.67
N ARG A 59 3.56 -6.02 4.66
CA ARG A 59 3.80 -6.85 3.47
C ARG A 59 2.87 -6.46 2.32
N ALA A 60 1.63 -6.14 2.65
CA ALA A 60 0.62 -5.71 1.70
C ALA A 60 0.97 -4.36 1.06
N ALA A 61 1.47 -3.41 1.85
CA ALA A 61 1.97 -2.14 1.36
C ALA A 61 3.09 -2.36 0.33
N THR A 62 4.11 -3.16 0.69
CA THR A 62 5.21 -3.51 -0.22
C THR A 62 4.74 -4.21 -1.50
N MET A 63 3.80 -5.17 -1.40
CA MET A 63 3.28 -5.88 -2.58
C MET A 63 2.35 -5.03 -3.45
N GLY A 64 1.64 -4.09 -2.83
CA GLY A 64 0.71 -3.18 -3.49
C GLY A 64 1.39 -1.97 -4.13
N GLY A 65 2.67 -1.73 -3.81
CA GLY A 65 3.42 -0.56 -4.25
C GLY A 65 2.95 0.73 -3.59
N VAL A 66 2.39 0.64 -2.39
CA VAL A 66 1.87 1.79 -1.62
C VAL A 66 2.64 1.94 -0.32
N SER A 67 2.69 3.16 0.22
CA SER A 67 3.30 3.41 1.53
C SER A 67 2.49 2.76 2.64
N LEU A 68 3.18 2.23 3.66
CA LEU A 68 2.50 1.61 4.80
C LEU A 68 1.65 2.63 5.57
N GLU A 69 2.14 3.85 5.72
CA GLU A 69 1.43 4.96 6.34
C GLU A 69 0.12 5.25 5.59
N GLU A 70 0.22 5.52 4.29
CA GLU A 70 -0.96 5.75 3.42
C GLU A 70 -1.97 4.62 3.51
N LEU A 71 -1.52 3.36 3.50
CA LEU A 71 -2.39 2.20 3.64
C LEU A 71 -3.12 2.19 4.99
N MET A 72 -2.39 2.42 6.10
CA MET A 72 -2.97 2.44 7.44
C MET A 72 -3.93 3.62 7.64
N GLU A 73 -3.57 4.80 7.16
CA GLU A 73 -4.42 6.00 7.21
C GLU A 73 -5.69 5.82 6.38
N THR A 74 -5.57 5.28 5.16
CA THR A 74 -6.73 5.01 4.30
C THR A 74 -7.68 4.01 4.96
N ILE A 75 -7.15 2.96 5.58
CA ILE A 75 -7.97 1.99 6.32
C ILE A 75 -8.64 2.66 7.52
N ALA A 76 -7.90 3.42 8.33
CA ALA A 76 -8.45 4.10 9.50
C ALA A 76 -9.57 5.07 9.12
N ARG A 77 -9.34 5.85 8.06
CA ARG A 77 -10.33 6.79 7.51
C ARG A 77 -11.57 6.07 6.99
N ALA A 78 -11.39 5.01 6.19
CA ALA A 78 -12.51 4.23 5.67
C ALA A 78 -13.35 3.60 6.79
N VAL A 79 -12.70 3.09 7.85
CA VAL A 79 -13.42 2.57 9.02
C VAL A 79 -14.21 3.68 9.71
N LEU A 80 -13.60 4.83 9.96
CA LEU A 80 -14.29 5.98 10.53
C LEU A 80 -15.50 6.42 9.69
N GLU A 81 -15.34 6.51 8.37
CA GLU A 81 -16.41 6.93 7.45
C GLU A 81 -17.56 5.92 7.38
N HIS A 82 -17.28 4.61 7.46
CA HIS A 82 -18.29 3.56 7.32
C HIS A 82 -18.94 3.12 8.63
N THR A 83 -18.20 3.11 9.75
CA THR A 83 -18.66 2.58 11.04
C THR A 83 -18.74 3.63 12.13
N GLY A 84 -18.11 4.80 11.94
CA GLY A 84 -17.94 5.80 13.00
C GLY A 84 -16.90 5.41 14.04
N GLU A 85 -16.19 4.29 13.87
CA GLU A 85 -15.19 3.80 14.80
C GLU A 85 -13.81 4.41 14.50
N THR A 86 -13.13 4.88 15.55
CA THR A 86 -11.78 5.45 15.41
C THR A 86 -10.74 4.38 15.67
N LEU A 87 -9.93 4.09 14.65
CA LEU A 87 -8.74 3.26 14.79
C LEU A 87 -7.53 4.12 15.16
N GLU A 88 -6.75 3.70 16.14
CA GLU A 88 -5.46 4.34 16.41
C GLU A 88 -4.42 3.75 15.47
N VAL A 89 -3.92 4.57 14.54
CA VAL A 89 -2.75 4.20 13.74
C VAL A 89 -1.54 4.37 14.63
N ALA A 90 -0.85 3.26 14.92
CA ALA A 90 0.44 3.31 15.57
C ALA A 90 1.40 4.02 14.60
N ALA A 91 1.63 5.30 14.86
CA ALA A 91 2.53 6.10 14.04
C ALA A 91 3.86 5.36 13.92
N PRO A 92 4.34 5.07 12.69
CA PRO A 92 5.73 4.69 12.56
C PRO A 92 6.53 5.87 13.12
N ALA A 93 7.56 5.58 13.92
CA ALA A 93 8.44 6.62 14.43
C ALA A 93 9.14 7.31 13.24
N GLY A 94 8.55 8.39 12.76
CA GLY A 94 8.95 9.16 11.58
C GLY A 94 7.89 10.22 11.30
N GLU A 95 8.32 11.45 11.07
CA GLU A 95 7.54 12.68 10.93
C GLU A 95 6.42 12.64 9.85
N PRO A 96 5.44 13.58 9.91
CA PRO A 96 4.33 13.65 8.96
C PRO A 96 4.89 13.88 7.55
N ALA A 97 4.77 12.88 6.68
CA ALA A 97 4.98 13.05 5.27
C ALA A 97 3.76 13.78 4.70
N GLU A 98 3.96 15.08 4.53
CA GLU A 98 3.20 16.01 3.71
C GLU A 98 2.59 15.34 2.47
N ALA A 99 1.38 15.76 2.14
CA ALA A 99 0.65 15.37 0.95
C ALA A 99 1.50 15.36 -0.32
N GLY A 100 1.42 14.28 -1.09
CA GLY A 100 1.87 14.23 -2.48
C GLY A 100 2.88 13.14 -2.76
N GLY A 101 2.43 12.01 -3.31
CA GLY A 101 3.32 10.94 -3.78
C GLY A 101 2.62 9.95 -4.71
N GLY A 102 1.58 10.41 -5.41
CA GLY A 102 0.84 9.60 -6.37
C GLY A 102 1.27 9.87 -7.81
N GLU A 103 2.57 9.86 -8.14
CA GLU A 103 3.04 10.00 -9.53
C GLU A 103 4.47 9.42 -9.77
N GLU A 104 5.43 9.61 -8.86
CA GLU A 104 6.85 9.28 -9.13
C GLU A 104 7.18 7.82 -9.47
N GLY A 105 6.40 6.85 -8.98
CA GLY A 105 6.59 5.42 -9.29
C GLY A 105 6.03 5.01 -10.66
N ALA A 106 4.96 5.66 -11.12
CA ALA A 106 4.30 5.35 -12.39
C ALA A 106 5.11 5.93 -13.56
N ASP A 107 5.59 7.16 -13.43
CA ASP A 107 6.44 7.82 -14.41
C ASP A 107 7.78 7.08 -14.62
N LYS A 108 8.37 6.56 -13.54
CA LYS A 108 9.56 5.69 -13.60
C LYS A 108 9.30 4.39 -14.36
N LEU A 109 8.14 3.75 -14.13
CA LEU A 109 7.76 2.51 -14.81
C LEU A 109 7.42 2.71 -16.29
N GLU A 110 6.79 3.83 -16.67
CA GLU A 110 6.56 4.19 -18.08
C GLU A 110 7.87 4.49 -18.81
N THR A 111 8.78 5.22 -18.15
CA THR A 111 10.11 5.52 -18.69
C THR A 111 10.93 4.24 -18.91
N LEU A 112 10.93 3.32 -17.93
CA LEU A 112 11.59 2.02 -18.05
C LEU A 112 11.00 1.16 -19.18
N LYS A 113 9.67 1.14 -19.33
CA LYS A 113 9.02 0.43 -20.44
C LYS A 113 9.41 1.02 -21.79
N GLY A 114 9.50 2.35 -21.91
CA GLY A 114 9.96 3.02 -23.13
C GLY A 114 11.39 2.65 -23.51
N ILE A 115 12.31 2.64 -22.54
CA ILE A 115 13.71 2.26 -22.77
C ILE A 115 13.82 0.80 -23.25
N ILE A 116 13.08 -0.12 -22.63
CA ILE A 116 13.09 -1.55 -22.99
C ILE A 116 12.53 -1.76 -24.41
N LEU A 117 11.48 -1.02 -24.79
CA LEU A 117 10.87 -1.10 -26.13
C LEU A 117 11.81 -0.54 -27.23
N SER A 118 12.49 0.58 -26.98
CA SER A 118 13.49 1.14 -27.89
C SER A 118 14.67 0.18 -28.11
N LEU A 119 15.13 -0.49 -27.05
CA LEU A 119 16.26 -1.43 -27.14
C LEU A 119 15.92 -2.66 -28.00
N HIS A 120 14.64 -3.08 -28.00
CA HIS A 120 14.16 -4.17 -28.85
C HIS A 120 13.95 -3.75 -30.32
N ALA A 121 13.79 -2.46 -30.59
CA ALA A 121 13.68 -1.89 -31.93
C ALA A 121 15.04 -1.66 -32.62
N GLY A 122 16.16 -1.91 -31.92
CA GLY A 122 17.53 -1.77 -32.44
C GLY A 122 18.16 -0.39 -32.23
N GLU A 123 17.61 0.44 -31.33
CA GLU A 123 18.26 1.69 -30.93
C GLU A 123 19.57 1.46 -30.15
N ASP A 124 20.44 2.48 -30.19
CA ASP A 124 21.79 2.42 -29.64
C ASP A 124 21.79 2.22 -28.11
N PRO A 125 22.43 1.15 -27.60
CA PRO A 125 22.40 0.78 -26.19
C PRO A 125 23.11 1.79 -25.28
N GLU A 126 23.99 2.65 -25.80
CA GLU A 126 24.64 3.67 -24.97
C GLU A 126 23.67 4.79 -24.59
N ALA A 127 22.77 5.18 -25.50
CA ALA A 127 21.73 6.19 -25.24
C ALA A 127 20.72 5.71 -24.17
N ALA A 128 20.34 4.43 -24.20
CA ALA A 128 19.48 3.80 -23.20
C ALA A 128 20.13 3.76 -21.81
N LYS A 129 21.44 3.48 -21.75
CA LYS A 129 22.20 3.41 -20.50
C LYS A 129 22.36 4.77 -19.82
N ALA A 130 22.52 5.85 -20.60
CA ALA A 130 22.60 7.21 -20.09
C ALA A 130 21.30 7.65 -19.41
N ARG A 131 20.14 7.36 -20.04
CA ARG A 131 18.82 7.67 -19.48
C ARG A 131 18.51 6.85 -18.21
N PHE A 132 18.92 5.59 -18.18
CA PHE A 132 18.80 4.76 -16.98
C PHE A 132 19.67 5.27 -15.83
N ALA A 133 20.90 5.72 -16.10
CA ALA A 133 21.80 6.25 -15.09
C ALA A 133 21.32 7.56 -14.47
N GLU A 134 20.60 8.39 -15.22
CA GLU A 134 19.96 9.60 -14.72
C GLU A 134 18.81 9.26 -13.76
N LEU A 135 17.98 8.28 -14.12
CA LEU A 135 16.83 7.83 -13.32
C LEU A 135 17.23 7.19 -11.97
N VAL A 136 18.40 6.55 -11.91
CA VAL A 136 18.93 5.88 -10.71
C VAL A 136 19.68 6.84 -9.78
N ARG A 137 20.02 8.05 -10.23
CA ARG A 137 20.73 9.05 -9.41
C ARG A 137 19.82 9.99 -8.63
N ASP A 138 18.51 9.96 -8.91
CA ASP A 138 17.48 10.78 -8.25
C ASP A 138 16.81 10.01 -7.09
N THR A 139 17.64 9.39 -6.24
CA THR A 139 17.30 8.68 -5.00
C THR A 139 18.32 9.03 -3.94
#